data_AF-A0A2W0CFE8-F1
#
_entry.id   AF-A0A2W0CFE8-F1
#
_cell.length_a   1.000
_cell.length_b   1.000
_cell.length_c   1.000
_cell.angle_alpha   90.00
_cell.angle_beta   90.00
_cell.angle_gamma   90.00
#
_symmetry.space_group_name_H-M   'P 1'
#
loop_
_entity.id
_entity.type
_entity.pdbx_description
1 polymer ?
#
loop_
_entity_poly.entity_id
_entity_poly.type
_entity_poly.pdbx_seq_one_letter_code
_entity_poly.pdbx_strand_id
1 'polypeptide(L)'
;MRLLPSDPDVQTIIARIKSGVINLQPEFQRGEVWGDAKKRRLIDSILRDWHVPPIHIIEIKENGRQEVLDGQQRLVAIRDFVNGEVLVDGNTEPLDNEIFELNNLDYNSLPEFWKNRFDQFTIRIFKIVDYLPSEPGELFYRLNQPTSLTAAEQRNAFFGPARQQVKDIVTMFENIGLNKDFLGFSNSRMAFDDVISKFFYILDSGTLLEKVTSNSVTNKYRSQEEFSKDTLYRVHKAVDFFGEASTYVDFKAKFNKATLFSWLCFIAQLHSNRIGISSKILGRYISFFEYNRVSLKTINMQNKLNMYNYEMSSFDEELLRIFNDRASSRVADTTSVIARDIVLWYFFNKFLKAESILIDNHIEQIDKIDWFFQTSLFPDDSSMLISSLIDSASWGVHI
;
A
#
# COMPACT_ATOMS: atom_id res chain seq x y z
N MET A 1 17.16 18.86 18.78
CA MET A 1 16.63 17.67 19.46
C MET A 1 17.48 17.21 20.65
N ARG A 2 16.87 16.82 21.79
CA ARG A 2 17.51 16.13 22.93
C ARG A 2 16.71 14.89 23.33
N LEU A 3 17.39 13.89 23.90
CA LEU A 3 16.78 12.65 24.44
C LEU A 3 16.89 12.65 25.96
N LEU A 4 15.76 12.69 26.67
CA LEU A 4 15.70 12.59 28.12
C LEU A 4 15.37 11.14 28.51
N PRO A 5 16.28 10.40 29.16
CA PRO A 5 16.03 9.03 29.58
C PRO A 5 15.14 8.96 30.83
N SER A 6 14.35 7.90 30.93
CA SER A 6 13.62 7.49 32.13
C SER A 6 13.46 5.95 32.13
N ASP A 7 13.26 5.35 33.29
CA ASP A 7 13.09 3.89 33.46
C ASP A 7 11.81 3.56 34.24
N PRO A 8 10.62 3.90 33.73
CA PRO A 8 9.37 3.52 34.38
C PRO A 8 9.19 1.99 34.36
N ASP A 9 8.53 1.48 35.40
CA ASP A 9 8.07 0.10 35.45
C ASP A 9 6.90 -0.15 34.49
N VAL A 10 6.67 -1.41 34.15
CA VAL A 10 5.60 -1.85 33.24
C VAL A 10 4.24 -1.42 33.76
N GLN A 11 4.00 -1.51 35.08
CA GLN A 11 2.74 -1.09 35.69
C GLN A 11 2.42 0.38 35.40
N THR A 12 3.40 1.27 35.55
CA THR A 12 3.31 2.70 35.27
C THR A 12 3.06 2.96 33.79
N ILE A 13 3.75 2.23 32.91
CA ILE A 13 3.57 2.33 31.46
C ILE A 13 2.13 1.95 31.08
N ILE A 14 1.62 0.83 31.59
CA ILE A 14 0.25 0.37 31.34
C ILE A 14 -0.78 1.36 31.88
N ALA A 15 -0.57 1.91 33.07
CA ALA A 15 -1.46 2.92 33.63
C ALA A 15 -1.57 4.15 32.70
N ARG A 16 -0.44 4.62 32.16
CA ARG A 16 -0.40 5.76 31.22
C ARG A 16 -1.03 5.45 29.86
N ILE A 17 -0.95 4.20 29.40
CA ILE A 17 -1.65 3.75 28.18
C ILE A 17 -3.17 3.73 28.43
N LYS A 18 -3.61 3.12 29.54
CA LYS A 18 -5.04 3.05 29.90
C LYS A 18 -5.67 4.42 30.13
N SER A 19 -4.91 5.38 30.69
CA SER A 19 -5.37 6.75 30.89
C SER A 19 -5.31 7.62 29.62
N GLY A 20 -4.83 7.08 28.49
CA GLY A 20 -4.69 7.81 27.22
C GLY A 20 -3.58 8.86 27.22
N VAL A 21 -2.68 8.84 28.21
CA VAL A 21 -1.49 9.72 28.25
C VAL A 21 -0.49 9.28 27.19
N ILE A 22 -0.26 7.97 27.05
CA ILE A 22 0.51 7.39 25.95
C ILE A 22 -0.45 6.94 24.86
N ASN A 23 -0.43 7.62 23.71
CA ASN A 23 -1.16 7.20 22.53
C ASN A 23 -0.38 6.12 21.79
N LEU A 24 -0.91 4.88 21.80
CA LEU A 24 -0.37 3.75 21.04
C LEU A 24 -0.77 3.75 19.57
N GLN A 25 -1.65 4.65 19.10
CA GLN A 25 -2.10 4.71 17.71
C GLN A 25 -2.00 6.14 17.15
N PRO A 26 -0.81 6.73 17.03
CA PRO A 26 -0.64 7.99 16.33
C PRO A 26 -0.90 7.83 14.82
N GLU A 27 -1.35 8.91 14.17
CA GLU A 27 -1.79 8.89 12.75
C GLU A 27 -0.68 8.54 11.75
N PHE A 28 0.59 8.58 12.14
CA PHE A 28 1.73 8.22 11.28
C PHE A 28 2.08 6.71 11.30
N GLN A 29 1.29 5.85 11.94
CA GLN A 29 1.65 4.44 12.16
C GLN A 29 0.78 3.41 11.42
N ARG A 30 1.36 2.21 11.26
CA ARG A 30 0.91 1.08 10.42
C ARG A 30 -0.06 0.09 11.10
N GLY A 31 -0.63 0.44 12.25
CA GLY A 31 -1.39 -0.48 13.10
C GLY A 31 -0.54 -1.59 13.72
N GLU A 32 -1.19 -2.60 14.29
CA GLU A 32 -0.55 -3.74 14.97
C GLU A 32 -0.08 -4.78 13.95
N VAL A 33 1.23 -5.07 13.92
CA VAL A 33 1.86 -5.94 12.90
C VAL A 33 2.64 -7.11 13.47
N TRP A 34 2.89 -7.15 14.79
CA TRP A 34 3.50 -8.31 15.42
C TRP A 34 2.49 -9.46 15.52
N GLY A 35 2.80 -10.59 14.90
CA GLY A 35 2.06 -11.83 15.16
C GLY A 35 2.36 -12.38 16.56
N ASP A 36 1.50 -13.27 17.04
CA ASP A 36 1.49 -13.77 18.43
C ASP A 36 2.85 -14.31 18.87
N ALA A 37 3.52 -15.11 18.05
CA ALA A 37 4.83 -15.67 18.38
C ALA A 37 5.86 -14.59 18.77
N LYS A 38 5.82 -13.42 18.14
CA LYS A 38 6.72 -12.31 18.47
C LYS A 38 6.29 -11.57 19.73
N LYS A 39 4.98 -11.42 19.96
CA LYS A 39 4.43 -10.88 21.23
C LYS A 39 4.85 -11.77 22.40
N ARG A 40 4.68 -13.09 22.29
CA ARG A 40 5.07 -14.08 23.31
C ARG A 40 6.54 -14.02 23.68
N ARG A 41 7.45 -13.90 22.70
CA ARG A 41 8.90 -13.74 22.95
C ARG A 41 9.25 -12.48 23.75
N LEU A 42 8.51 -11.39 23.58
CA LEU A 42 8.71 -10.20 24.39
C LEU A 42 8.29 -10.44 25.84
N ILE A 43 7.15 -11.11 26.05
CA ILE A 43 6.68 -11.46 27.40
C ILE A 43 7.68 -12.37 28.09
N ASP A 44 8.19 -13.39 27.38
CA ASP A 44 9.28 -14.26 27.87
C ASP A 44 10.52 -13.44 28.27
N SER A 45 10.95 -12.49 27.45
CA SER A 45 12.09 -11.61 27.78
C SER A 45 11.85 -10.78 29.05
N ILE A 46 10.63 -10.28 29.26
CA ILE A 46 10.26 -9.51 30.46
C ILE A 46 10.25 -10.41 31.70
N LEU A 47 9.63 -11.59 31.60
CA LEU A 47 9.59 -12.55 32.71
C LEU A 47 11.02 -12.99 33.09
N ARG A 48 11.91 -13.17 32.12
CA ARG A 48 13.32 -13.51 32.38
C ARG A 48 14.20 -12.34 32.82
N ASP A 49 13.65 -11.13 32.92
CA ASP A 49 14.38 -9.89 33.23
C ASP A 49 15.55 -9.63 32.24
N TRP A 50 15.28 -9.90 30.96
CA TRP A 50 16.22 -9.69 29.87
C TRP A 50 16.10 -8.30 29.26
N HIS A 51 17.15 -7.88 28.57
CA HIS A 51 17.19 -6.57 27.93
C HIS A 51 16.07 -6.38 26.90
N VAL A 52 15.19 -5.42 27.15
CA VAL A 52 14.19 -4.92 26.19
C VAL A 52 14.70 -3.61 25.58
N PRO A 53 14.75 -3.47 24.24
CA PRO A 53 15.23 -2.23 23.64
C PRO A 53 14.35 -1.03 23.98
N PRO A 54 14.93 0.18 24.03
CA PRO A 54 14.26 1.36 24.54
C PRO A 54 13.04 1.77 23.71
N ILE A 55 12.09 2.44 24.36
CA ILE A 55 10.94 3.09 23.71
C ILE A 55 11.28 4.55 23.45
N HIS A 56 10.92 5.08 22.29
CA HIS A 56 11.10 6.49 21.97
C HIS A 56 9.73 7.16 21.90
N ILE A 57 9.55 8.25 22.63
CA ILE A 57 8.30 9.01 22.67
C ILE A 57 8.54 10.50 22.43
N ILE A 58 7.56 11.17 21.85
CA ILE A 58 7.46 12.63 21.80
C ILE A 58 6.29 13.09 22.66
N GLU A 59 6.39 14.30 23.20
CA GLU A 59 5.27 14.96 23.86
C GLU A 59 4.64 15.99 22.91
N ILE A 60 3.33 15.92 22.77
CA ILE A 60 2.51 16.90 22.08
C ILE A 60 2.31 18.08 23.02
N LYS A 61 2.84 19.25 22.63
CA LYS A 61 2.80 20.46 23.47
C LYS A 61 1.38 20.95 23.73
N GLU A 62 0.45 20.74 22.79
CA GLU A 62 -0.91 21.25 22.87
C GLU A 62 -1.75 20.58 23.97
N ASN A 63 -1.53 19.30 24.26
CA ASN A 63 -2.39 18.52 25.16
C ASN A 63 -1.63 17.67 26.19
N GLY A 64 -0.29 17.71 26.20
CA GLY A 64 0.55 16.93 27.11
C GLY A 64 0.51 15.42 26.86
N ARG A 65 -0.13 14.95 25.78
CA ARG A 65 -0.12 13.54 25.39
C ARG A 65 1.25 13.16 24.84
N GLN A 66 1.56 11.89 24.98
CA GLN A 66 2.79 11.29 24.51
C GLN A 66 2.47 10.40 23.31
N GLU A 67 3.16 10.63 22.20
CA GLU A 67 3.09 9.75 21.04
C GLU A 67 4.34 8.90 20.95
N VAL A 68 4.13 7.61 20.74
CA VAL A 68 5.23 6.65 20.59
C VAL A 68 5.79 6.76 19.19
N LEU A 69 7.07 7.07 19.06
CA LEU A 69 7.78 7.01 17.78
C LEU A 69 8.29 5.59 17.52
N ASP A 70 9.04 5.00 18.44
CA ASP A 70 9.55 3.63 18.33
C ASP A 70 9.17 2.78 19.54
N GLY A 71 8.93 1.49 19.30
CA GLY A 71 8.58 0.53 20.35
C GLY A 71 7.09 0.34 20.60
N GLN A 72 6.22 0.94 19.78
CA GLN A 72 4.76 0.79 19.84
C GLN A 72 4.32 -0.69 19.94
N GLN A 73 4.87 -1.57 19.08
CA GLN A 73 4.50 -2.99 19.07
C GLN A 73 4.91 -3.72 20.36
N ARG A 74 5.97 -3.25 21.03
CA ARG A 74 6.34 -3.76 22.36
C ARG A 74 5.29 -3.37 23.38
N LEU A 75 4.88 -2.10 23.40
CA LEU A 75 3.85 -1.62 24.31
C LEU A 75 2.48 -2.27 24.06
N VAL A 76 2.12 -2.49 22.80
CA VAL A 76 0.93 -3.26 22.41
C VAL A 76 1.01 -4.69 22.96
N ALA A 77 2.11 -5.41 22.73
CA ALA A 77 2.27 -6.77 23.26
C ALA A 77 2.16 -6.84 24.79
N ILE A 78 2.72 -5.86 25.52
CA ILE A 78 2.62 -5.76 26.97
C ILE A 78 1.18 -5.49 27.40
N ARG A 79 0.48 -4.55 26.73
CA ARG A 79 -0.95 -4.26 26.97
C ARG A 79 -1.81 -5.51 26.74
N ASP A 80 -1.60 -6.20 25.64
CA ASP A 80 -2.39 -7.36 25.23
C ASP A 80 -2.19 -8.53 26.21
N PHE A 81 -0.96 -8.72 26.71
CA PHE A 81 -0.70 -9.70 27.77
C PHE A 81 -1.46 -9.36 29.06
N VAL A 82 -1.43 -8.11 29.50
CA VAL A 82 -2.18 -7.63 30.69
C VAL A 82 -3.69 -7.77 30.51
N ASN A 83 -4.20 -7.65 29.29
CA ASN A 83 -5.62 -7.86 28.96
C ASN A 83 -6.01 -9.34 28.80
N GLY A 84 -5.05 -10.27 28.83
CA GLY A 84 -5.28 -11.70 28.64
C GLY A 84 -5.41 -12.15 27.18
N GLU A 85 -4.99 -11.31 26.23
CA GLU A 85 -5.03 -11.61 24.79
C GLU A 85 -3.76 -12.35 24.31
N VAL A 86 -2.69 -12.33 25.10
CA VAL A 86 -1.44 -13.06 24.85
C VAL A 86 -1.17 -14.01 26.01
N LEU A 87 -0.69 -15.22 25.69
CA LEU A 87 -0.32 -16.24 26.67
C LEU A 87 1.20 -16.44 26.70
N VAL A 88 1.74 -16.86 27.84
CA VAL A 88 3.16 -17.24 27.97
C VAL A 88 3.46 -18.48 27.13
N ASP A 89 4.60 -18.46 26.43
CA ASP A 89 5.14 -19.62 25.70
C ASP A 89 6.30 -20.23 26.51
N GLY A 90 5.99 -21.27 27.27
CA GLY A 90 6.96 -21.98 28.11
C GLY A 90 7.99 -22.79 27.33
N ASN A 91 7.86 -22.91 26.01
CA ASN A 91 8.77 -23.66 25.15
C ASN A 91 9.83 -22.76 24.48
N THR A 92 9.93 -21.50 24.91
CA THR A 92 10.91 -20.56 24.36
C THR A 92 12.32 -20.92 24.81
N GLU A 93 13.25 -21.10 23.86
CA GLU A 93 14.65 -21.36 24.16
C GLU A 93 15.37 -20.11 24.72
N PRO A 94 16.28 -20.28 25.68
CA PRO A 94 16.67 -21.52 26.35
C PRO A 94 15.59 -22.00 27.32
N LEU A 95 15.35 -23.31 27.34
CA LEU A 95 14.34 -23.90 28.22
C LEU A 95 14.67 -23.61 29.68
N ASP A 96 13.65 -23.17 30.41
CA ASP A 96 13.71 -22.85 31.83
C ASP A 96 12.48 -23.48 32.48
N ASN A 97 12.70 -24.26 33.54
CA ASN A 97 11.63 -25.00 34.20
C ASN A 97 10.60 -24.07 34.83
N GLU A 98 11.01 -22.93 35.39
CA GLU A 98 10.08 -22.00 36.01
C GLU A 98 9.20 -21.32 34.97
N ILE A 99 9.76 -20.97 33.79
CA ILE A 99 8.99 -20.40 32.68
C ILE A 99 8.10 -21.47 32.03
N PHE A 100 8.56 -22.72 31.95
CA PHE A 100 7.78 -23.84 31.42
C PHE A 100 6.50 -24.08 32.25
N GLU A 101 6.56 -23.93 33.57
CA GLU A 101 5.39 -24.02 34.46
C GLU A 101 4.35 -22.93 34.21
N LEU A 102 4.74 -21.80 33.58
CA LEU A 102 3.83 -20.71 33.23
C LEU A 102 3.18 -20.88 31.85
N ASN A 103 3.47 -21.96 31.14
CA ASN A 103 3.01 -22.15 29.77
C ASN A 103 1.48 -22.03 29.64
N ASN A 104 1.01 -21.29 28.63
CA ASN A 104 -0.40 -20.98 28.39
C ASN A 104 -1.11 -20.16 29.49
N LEU A 105 -0.40 -19.61 30.48
CA LEU A 105 -0.99 -18.66 31.42
C LEU A 105 -1.07 -17.26 30.80
N ASP A 106 -2.13 -16.55 31.13
CA ASP A 106 -2.27 -15.11 30.90
C ASP A 106 -1.82 -14.32 32.14
N TYR A 107 -1.80 -12.99 32.04
CA TYR A 107 -1.41 -12.12 33.16
C TYR A 107 -2.25 -12.32 34.42
N ASN A 108 -3.55 -12.62 34.28
CA ASN A 108 -4.45 -12.79 35.43
C ASN A 108 -4.25 -14.14 36.15
N SER A 109 -3.76 -15.14 35.42
CA SER A 109 -3.50 -16.49 35.92
C SER A 109 -2.06 -16.69 36.39
N LEU A 110 -1.18 -15.69 36.23
CA LEU A 110 0.18 -15.75 36.73
C LEU A 110 0.23 -15.85 38.27
N PRO A 111 1.13 -16.66 38.85
CA PRO A 111 1.43 -16.60 40.27
C PRO A 111 1.89 -15.20 40.69
N GLU A 112 1.57 -14.82 41.92
CA GLU A 112 1.82 -13.48 42.46
C GLU A 112 3.28 -13.02 42.31
N PHE A 113 4.24 -13.94 42.47
CA PHE A 113 5.66 -13.66 42.25
C PHE A 113 5.95 -13.19 40.82
N TRP A 114 5.45 -13.92 39.82
CA TRP A 114 5.66 -13.63 38.40
C TRP A 114 4.93 -12.39 37.94
N LYS A 115 3.74 -12.17 38.49
CA LYS A 115 2.97 -10.94 38.25
C LYS A 115 3.72 -9.71 38.76
N ASN A 116 4.20 -9.75 40.00
CA ASN A 116 5.02 -8.67 40.56
C ASN A 116 6.32 -8.46 39.77
N ARG A 117 6.98 -9.54 39.35
CA ARG A 117 8.19 -9.46 38.51
C ARG A 117 7.91 -8.78 37.17
N PHE A 118 6.81 -9.15 36.51
CA PHE A 118 6.37 -8.51 35.27
C PHE A 118 6.04 -7.02 35.47
N ASP A 119 5.27 -6.69 36.50
CA ASP A 119 4.82 -5.33 36.78
C ASP A 119 5.97 -4.38 37.12
N GLN A 120 6.98 -4.85 37.86
CA GLN A 120 8.14 -4.08 38.30
C GLN A 120 9.27 -4.01 37.26
N PHE A 121 9.18 -4.78 36.16
CA PHE A 121 10.18 -4.73 35.10
C PHE A 121 10.27 -3.32 34.52
N THR A 122 11.49 -2.77 34.43
CA THR A 122 11.68 -1.39 33.96
C THR A 122 12.04 -1.37 32.48
N ILE A 123 11.43 -0.44 31.73
CA ILE A 123 11.73 -0.25 30.31
C ILE A 123 12.29 1.15 30.12
N ARG A 124 13.48 1.23 29.52
CA ARG A 124 14.10 2.51 29.15
C ARG A 124 13.19 3.26 28.17
N ILE A 125 12.77 4.46 28.54
CA ILE A 125 12.05 5.39 27.66
C ILE A 125 12.90 6.63 27.41
N PHE A 126 13.14 6.95 26.13
CA PHE A 126 13.69 8.23 25.71
C PHE A 126 12.57 9.18 25.30
N LYS A 127 12.38 10.24 26.09
CA LYS A 127 11.51 11.36 25.74
C LYS A 127 12.28 12.34 24.87
N ILE A 128 11.80 12.54 23.64
CA ILE A 128 12.39 13.46 22.67
C ILE A 128 11.81 14.85 22.91
N VAL A 129 12.70 15.81 23.16
CA VAL A 129 12.37 17.21 23.43
C VAL A 129 13.21 18.15 22.56
N ASP A 130 12.81 19.42 22.49
CA ASP A 130 13.51 20.48 21.74
C ASP A 130 13.83 20.09 20.29
N TYR A 131 12.84 19.52 19.61
CA TYR A 131 12.95 19.06 18.24
C TYR A 131 12.29 20.04 17.26
N LEU A 132 12.83 20.12 16.04
CA LEU A 132 12.18 20.75 14.89
C LEU A 132 11.10 19.78 14.33
N PRO A 133 10.04 20.29 13.69
CA PRO A 133 8.93 19.44 13.20
C PRO A 133 9.34 18.24 12.34
N SER A 134 10.44 18.33 11.59
CA SER A 134 10.95 17.25 10.72
C SER A 134 11.89 16.26 11.41
N GLU A 135 12.47 16.58 12.57
CA GLU A 135 13.47 15.75 13.26
C GLU A 135 12.90 14.41 13.78
N PRO A 136 11.71 14.35 14.42
CA PRO A 136 11.11 13.09 14.89
C PRO A 136 10.94 12.04 13.80
N GLY A 137 10.49 12.48 12.61
CA GLY A 137 10.27 11.60 11.46
C GLY A 137 11.56 11.00 10.93
N GLU A 138 12.61 11.81 10.82
CA GLU A 138 13.94 11.35 10.40
C GLU A 138 14.59 10.44 11.45
N LEU A 139 14.41 10.71 12.75
CA LEU A 139 14.87 9.82 13.82
C LEU A 139 14.15 8.47 13.74
N PHE A 140 12.82 8.47 13.57
CA PHE A 140 12.04 7.26 13.38
C PHE A 140 12.53 6.43 12.17
N TYR A 141 12.79 7.11 11.05
CA TYR A 141 13.35 6.50 9.84
C TYR A 141 14.68 5.79 10.13
N ARG A 142 15.57 6.43 10.90
CA ARG A 142 16.89 5.88 11.26
C ARG A 142 16.81 4.71 12.24
N LEU A 143 16.00 4.84 13.29
CA LEU A 143 15.80 3.79 14.30
C LEU A 143 15.24 2.50 13.69
N ASN A 144 14.42 2.64 12.65
CA ASN A 144 13.80 1.52 11.96
C ASN A 144 14.52 1.10 10.67
N GLN A 145 15.76 1.52 10.42
CA GLN A 145 16.53 0.94 9.30
C GLN A 145 16.79 -0.58 9.42
N PRO A 146 17.01 -1.17 10.61
CA PRO A 146 17.20 -2.62 10.73
C PRO A 146 15.88 -3.41 10.75
N THR A 147 14.72 -2.76 10.95
CA THR A 147 13.40 -3.38 10.78
C THR A 147 12.93 -3.13 9.34
N SER A 148 12.39 -4.13 8.66
CA SER A 148 11.96 -3.99 7.26
C SER A 148 10.71 -3.11 7.15
N LEU A 149 10.80 -1.79 7.35
CA LEU A 149 9.73 -0.85 6.96
C LEU A 149 9.61 -0.85 5.44
N THR A 150 8.37 -0.75 4.93
CA THR A 150 8.16 -0.48 3.51
C THR A 150 8.54 0.96 3.22
N ALA A 151 8.84 1.28 1.95
CA ALA A 151 9.14 2.65 1.56
C ALA A 151 7.99 3.61 1.88
N ALA A 152 6.74 3.16 1.81
CA ALA A 152 5.58 3.98 2.19
C ALA A 152 5.52 4.25 3.71
N GLU A 153 5.81 3.25 4.53
CA GLU A 153 5.90 3.42 5.99
C GLU A 153 7.02 4.38 6.39
N GLN A 154 8.15 4.31 5.69
CA GLN A 154 9.25 5.26 5.86
C GLN A 154 8.81 6.69 5.49
N ARG A 155 8.07 6.86 4.39
CA ARG A 155 7.59 8.18 3.94
C ARG A 155 6.54 8.78 4.88
N ASN A 156 5.67 7.97 5.46
CA ASN A 156 4.65 8.46 6.39
C ASN A 156 5.23 9.02 7.70
N ALA A 157 6.49 8.73 8.01
CA ALA A 157 7.17 9.32 9.14
C ALA A 157 7.49 10.81 8.93
N PHE A 158 7.63 11.28 7.68
CA PHE A 158 7.87 12.69 7.41
C PHE A 158 6.62 13.53 7.69
N PHE A 159 6.80 14.79 8.06
CA PHE A 159 5.72 15.77 8.06
C PHE A 159 5.85 16.65 6.82
N GLY A 160 4.74 17.08 6.21
CA GLY A 160 4.75 17.96 5.05
C GLY A 160 3.49 17.88 4.18
N PRO A 161 3.30 18.83 3.25
CA PRO A 161 2.09 18.94 2.45
C PRO A 161 1.90 17.76 1.47
N ALA A 162 2.97 17.24 0.87
CA ALA A 162 2.89 16.05 0.01
C ALA A 162 2.35 14.82 0.75
N ARG A 163 2.73 14.63 2.02
CA ARG A 163 2.19 13.56 2.86
C ARG A 163 0.69 13.78 3.10
N GLN A 164 0.29 15.00 3.42
CA GLN A 164 -1.10 15.32 3.69
C GLN A 164 -1.98 15.06 2.45
N GLN A 165 -1.55 15.50 1.27
CA GLN A 165 -2.25 15.24 0.00
C GLN A 165 -2.46 13.74 -0.24
N VAL A 166 -1.43 12.91 -0.02
CA VAL A 166 -1.55 11.46 -0.18
C VAL A 166 -2.48 10.87 0.87
N LYS A 167 -2.39 11.28 2.13
CA LYS A 167 -3.27 10.82 3.22
C LYS A 167 -4.74 11.15 2.94
N ASP A 168 -5.01 12.36 2.46
CA ASP A 168 -6.36 12.82 2.12
C ASP A 168 -6.97 11.98 0.99
N ILE A 169 -6.19 11.71 -0.07
CA ILE A 169 -6.63 10.84 -1.17
C ILE A 169 -6.81 9.40 -0.71
N VAL A 170 -5.92 8.84 0.12
CA VAL A 170 -6.09 7.48 0.66
C VAL A 170 -7.36 7.37 1.51
N THR A 171 -7.64 8.38 2.33
CA THR A 171 -8.86 8.44 3.14
C THR A 171 -10.11 8.49 2.26
N MET A 172 -10.11 9.33 1.22
CA MET A 172 -11.18 9.39 0.22
C MET A 172 -11.35 8.04 -0.49
N PHE A 173 -10.24 7.45 -0.96
CA PHE A 173 -10.18 6.19 -1.69
C PHE A 173 -10.86 5.06 -0.90
N GLU A 174 -10.62 4.97 0.41
CA GLU A 174 -11.29 3.99 1.27
C GLU A 174 -12.78 4.31 1.46
N ASN A 175 -13.13 5.59 1.67
CA ASN A 175 -14.51 6.03 1.92
C ASN A 175 -15.45 5.81 0.71
N ILE A 176 -14.92 5.89 -0.52
CA ILE A 176 -15.70 5.66 -1.75
C ILE A 176 -15.80 4.18 -2.13
N GLY A 177 -15.37 3.26 -1.25
CA GLY A 177 -15.57 1.82 -1.42
C GLY A 177 -14.42 1.08 -2.12
N LEU A 178 -13.31 1.75 -2.46
CA LEU A 178 -12.10 1.10 -3.00
C LEU A 178 -11.26 0.48 -1.88
N ASN A 179 -11.87 -0.45 -1.14
CA ASN A 179 -11.30 -1.09 0.04
C ASN A 179 -10.87 -2.55 -0.25
N LYS A 180 -10.54 -3.30 0.81
CA LYS A 180 -10.10 -4.71 0.71
C LYS A 180 -11.09 -5.61 -0.03
N ASP A 181 -12.39 -5.37 0.11
CA ASP A 181 -13.42 -6.25 -0.46
C ASP A 181 -13.47 -6.12 -1.98
N PHE A 182 -13.29 -4.91 -2.48
CA PHE A 182 -13.19 -4.63 -3.91
C PHE A 182 -11.81 -4.97 -4.49
N LEU A 183 -10.73 -4.51 -3.83
CA LEU A 183 -9.37 -4.63 -4.36
C LEU A 183 -8.73 -6.00 -4.14
N GLY A 184 -9.19 -6.75 -3.13
CA GLY A 184 -8.60 -8.01 -2.71
C GLY A 184 -7.40 -7.87 -1.75
N PHE A 185 -6.98 -6.64 -1.41
CA PHE A 185 -5.95 -6.36 -0.39
C PHE A 185 -6.28 -5.07 0.38
N SER A 186 -5.91 -5.01 1.66
CA SER A 186 -6.11 -3.83 2.52
C SER A 186 -4.93 -2.87 2.46
N ASN A 187 -5.07 -1.69 3.10
CA ASN A 187 -3.96 -0.77 3.34
C ASN A 187 -2.90 -1.28 4.35
N SER A 188 -2.83 -2.58 4.59
CA SER A 188 -1.80 -3.16 5.47
C SER A 188 -0.41 -2.78 4.97
N ARG A 189 0.47 -2.35 5.89
CA ARG A 189 1.83 -1.89 5.58
C ARG A 189 1.88 -0.69 4.62
N MET A 190 0.82 0.15 4.65
CA MET A 190 0.69 1.37 3.83
C MET A 190 0.69 1.05 2.33
N ALA A 191 -0.06 0.03 1.95
CA ALA A 191 -0.15 -0.47 0.59
C ALA A 191 -0.82 0.53 -0.37
N PHE A 192 -1.91 1.16 0.05
CA PHE A 192 -2.60 2.19 -0.73
C PHE A 192 -1.76 3.46 -0.79
N ASP A 193 -1.17 3.90 0.32
CA ASP A 193 -0.24 5.03 0.34
C ASP A 193 0.92 4.84 -0.64
N ASP A 194 1.47 3.62 -0.74
CA ASP A 194 2.54 3.34 -1.71
C ASP A 194 2.07 3.53 -3.15
N VAL A 195 0.88 3.04 -3.49
CA VAL A 195 0.33 3.15 -4.86
C VAL A 195 -0.06 4.60 -5.17
N ILE A 196 -0.78 5.26 -4.26
CA ILE A 196 -1.23 6.64 -4.42
C ILE A 196 -0.05 7.61 -4.49
N SER A 197 0.97 7.45 -3.64
CA SER A 197 2.17 8.32 -3.70
C SER A 197 2.95 8.17 -5.01
N LYS A 198 3.02 6.95 -5.58
CA LYS A 198 3.61 6.72 -6.91
C LYS A 198 2.75 7.30 -8.02
N PHE A 199 1.43 7.23 -7.88
CA PHE A 199 0.47 7.79 -8.83
C PHE A 199 0.53 9.33 -8.85
N PHE A 200 0.63 9.98 -7.69
CA PHE A 200 0.95 11.40 -7.63
C PHE A 200 2.25 11.72 -8.36
N TYR A 201 3.31 10.96 -8.07
CA TYR A 201 4.63 11.21 -8.65
C TYR A 201 4.65 11.10 -10.18
N ILE A 202 4.00 10.08 -10.76
CA ILE A 202 3.96 9.90 -12.22
C ILE A 202 3.12 10.97 -12.92
N LEU A 203 2.05 11.47 -12.28
CA LEU A 203 1.27 12.58 -12.83
C LEU A 203 2.03 13.91 -12.73
N ASP A 204 2.79 14.12 -11.65
CA ASP A 204 3.64 15.31 -11.48
C ASP A 204 4.81 15.32 -12.47
N SER A 205 5.37 14.16 -12.83
CA SER A 205 6.41 14.04 -13.87
C SER A 205 5.84 14.17 -15.28
N GLY A 206 4.54 13.91 -15.48
CA GLY A 206 3.85 14.04 -16.76
C GLY A 206 4.22 12.97 -17.79
N THR A 207 4.92 11.90 -17.41
CA THR A 207 5.37 10.84 -18.32
C THR A 207 5.46 9.47 -17.66
N LEU A 208 5.07 8.41 -18.39
CA LEU A 208 5.28 7.00 -18.02
C LEU A 208 6.71 6.50 -18.28
N LEU A 209 7.53 7.30 -18.98
CA LEU A 209 8.91 6.95 -19.35
C LEU A 209 9.88 7.08 -18.17
N GLU A 210 9.49 7.78 -17.10
CA GLU A 210 10.31 7.93 -15.92
C GLU A 210 10.10 6.79 -14.92
N LYS A 211 11.21 6.23 -14.43
CA LYS A 211 11.16 5.17 -13.42
C LYS A 211 10.77 5.75 -12.07
N VAL A 212 9.57 5.39 -11.58
CA VAL A 212 9.13 5.76 -10.23
C VAL A 212 9.85 4.91 -9.18
N THR A 213 10.99 5.41 -8.69
CA THR A 213 11.73 4.76 -7.61
C THR A 213 11.22 5.19 -6.25
N SER A 214 11.38 4.31 -5.24
CA SER A 214 11.10 4.66 -3.85
C SER A 214 11.85 5.92 -3.40
N ASN A 215 13.10 6.10 -3.86
CA ASN A 215 13.92 7.25 -3.51
C ASN A 215 13.37 8.55 -4.13
N SER A 216 12.92 8.50 -5.38
CA SER A 216 12.33 9.66 -6.06
C SER A 216 11.10 10.18 -5.30
N VAL A 217 10.20 9.29 -4.91
CA VAL A 217 9.00 9.64 -4.11
C VAL A 217 9.40 10.13 -2.71
N THR A 218 10.38 9.47 -2.06
CA THR A 218 10.89 9.92 -0.75
C THR A 218 11.51 11.31 -0.81
N ASN A 219 12.23 11.65 -1.88
CA ASN A 219 12.81 12.97 -2.06
C ASN A 219 11.73 14.04 -2.22
N LYS A 220 10.62 13.75 -2.93
CA LYS A 220 9.46 14.64 -3.00
C LYS A 220 8.84 14.89 -1.62
N TYR A 221 8.75 13.89 -0.75
CA TYR A 221 8.27 14.08 0.62
C TYR A 221 9.23 14.94 1.45
N ARG A 222 10.54 14.83 1.21
CA ARG A 222 11.57 15.60 1.92
C ARG A 222 11.69 17.05 1.47
N SER A 223 11.30 17.38 0.24
CA SER A 223 11.39 18.75 -0.27
C SER A 223 10.46 19.73 0.46
N GLN A 224 9.49 19.24 1.23
CA GLN A 224 8.44 20.04 1.89
C GLN A 224 7.55 20.81 0.89
N GLU A 225 7.62 20.46 -0.39
CA GLU A 225 6.76 21.02 -1.44
C GLU A 225 5.54 20.13 -1.66
N GLU A 226 4.41 20.76 -1.98
CA GLU A 226 3.22 20.04 -2.42
C GLU A 226 3.39 19.48 -3.85
N PHE A 227 2.62 18.44 -4.17
CA PHE A 227 2.34 18.12 -5.57
C PHE A 227 1.54 19.25 -6.21
N SER A 228 1.71 19.45 -7.51
CA SER A 228 1.04 20.55 -8.20
C SER A 228 -0.49 20.48 -8.05
N LYS A 229 -1.17 21.63 -8.12
CA LYS A 229 -2.65 21.67 -8.04
C LYS A 229 -3.32 20.89 -9.17
N ASP A 230 -2.70 20.87 -10.36
CA ASP A 230 -3.16 20.08 -11.49
C ASP A 230 -3.02 18.58 -11.19
N THR A 231 -1.87 18.15 -10.68
CA THR A 231 -1.62 16.78 -10.24
C THR A 231 -2.67 16.34 -9.22
N LEU A 232 -2.90 17.14 -8.17
CA LEU A 232 -3.91 16.85 -7.15
C LEU A 232 -5.32 16.73 -7.74
N TYR A 233 -5.70 17.64 -8.64
CA TYR A 233 -6.99 17.61 -9.32
C TYR A 233 -7.17 16.33 -10.14
N ARG A 234 -6.16 15.96 -10.93
CA ARG A 234 -6.18 14.76 -11.78
C ARG A 234 -6.21 13.47 -10.98
N VAL A 235 -5.44 13.39 -9.88
CA VAL A 235 -5.51 12.26 -8.94
C VAL A 235 -6.92 12.13 -8.36
N HIS A 236 -7.47 13.23 -7.84
CA HIS A 236 -8.81 13.23 -7.25
C HIS A 236 -9.86 12.77 -8.27
N LYS A 237 -9.82 13.30 -9.50
CA LYS A 237 -10.77 12.92 -10.56
C LYS A 237 -10.66 11.45 -10.95
N ALA A 238 -9.45 10.93 -11.07
CA ALA A 238 -9.25 9.52 -11.41
C ALA A 238 -9.76 8.59 -10.29
N VAL A 239 -9.47 8.92 -9.03
CA VAL A 239 -9.92 8.14 -7.86
C VAL A 239 -11.44 8.18 -7.72
N ASP A 240 -12.05 9.35 -7.84
CA ASP A 240 -13.50 9.54 -7.79
C ASP A 240 -14.21 8.71 -8.88
N PHE A 241 -13.73 8.84 -10.12
CA PHE A 241 -14.29 8.12 -11.25
C PHE A 241 -14.12 6.60 -11.12
N PHE A 242 -13.00 6.14 -10.55
CA PHE A 242 -12.79 4.73 -10.26
C PHE A 242 -13.74 4.23 -9.17
N GLY A 243 -13.96 5.02 -8.12
CA GLY A 243 -14.93 4.73 -7.07
C GLY A 243 -16.34 4.57 -7.63
N GLU A 244 -16.81 5.50 -8.46
CA GLU A 244 -18.11 5.37 -9.12
C GLU A 244 -18.17 4.13 -10.02
N ALA A 245 -17.14 3.89 -10.83
CA ALA A 245 -17.08 2.75 -11.74
C ALA A 245 -17.10 1.40 -11.01
N SER A 246 -16.52 1.34 -9.80
CA SER A 246 -16.47 0.14 -8.97
C SER A 246 -17.87 -0.43 -8.66
N THR A 247 -18.89 0.43 -8.59
CA THR A 247 -20.29 0.03 -8.34
C THR A 247 -20.93 -0.74 -9.51
N TYR A 248 -20.34 -0.64 -10.71
CA TYR A 248 -20.77 -1.32 -11.92
C TYR A 248 -19.88 -2.51 -12.28
N VAL A 249 -18.93 -2.85 -11.41
CA VAL A 249 -18.06 -4.02 -11.60
C VAL A 249 -18.80 -5.27 -11.12
N ASP A 250 -19.12 -6.18 -12.04
CA ASP A 250 -19.88 -7.41 -11.77
C ASP A 250 -18.99 -8.64 -11.58
N PHE A 251 -17.67 -8.46 -11.65
CA PHE A 251 -16.66 -9.50 -11.46
C PHE A 251 -15.76 -9.20 -10.26
N LYS A 252 -15.49 -10.22 -9.43
CA LYS A 252 -14.55 -10.08 -8.31
C LYS A 252 -13.09 -10.05 -8.82
N ALA A 253 -12.67 -8.88 -9.26
CA ALA A 253 -11.30 -8.61 -9.68
C ALA A 253 -10.29 -8.87 -8.55
N LYS A 254 -9.09 -9.32 -8.91
CA LYS A 254 -7.98 -9.58 -7.97
C LYS A 254 -6.84 -8.61 -8.27
N PHE A 255 -6.97 -7.39 -7.78
CA PHE A 255 -5.93 -6.39 -7.95
C PHE A 255 -4.71 -6.69 -7.07
N ASN A 256 -3.56 -6.26 -7.54
CA ASN A 256 -2.37 -6.10 -6.70
C ASN A 256 -1.90 -4.63 -6.82
N LYS A 257 -0.84 -4.25 -6.11
CA LYS A 257 -0.32 -2.87 -6.13
C LYS A 257 0.02 -2.38 -7.55
N ALA A 258 0.59 -3.26 -8.38
CA ALA A 258 1.02 -2.91 -9.74
C ALA A 258 -0.17 -2.77 -10.70
N THR A 259 -1.17 -3.65 -10.61
CA THR A 259 -2.37 -3.53 -11.44
C THR A 259 -3.23 -2.35 -11.01
N LEU A 260 -3.37 -2.08 -9.70
CA LEU A 260 -4.05 -0.89 -9.20
C LEU A 260 -3.39 0.39 -9.72
N PHE A 261 -2.06 0.48 -9.66
CA PHE A 261 -1.30 1.59 -10.23
C PHE A 261 -1.59 1.77 -11.73
N SER A 262 -1.55 0.69 -12.51
CA SER A 262 -1.84 0.74 -13.95
C SER A 262 -3.28 1.19 -14.25
N TRP A 263 -4.27 0.74 -13.48
CA TRP A 263 -5.65 1.22 -13.62
C TRP A 263 -5.80 2.70 -13.31
N LEU A 264 -5.17 3.20 -12.24
CA LEU A 264 -5.20 4.63 -11.91
C LEU A 264 -4.56 5.49 -13.02
N CYS A 265 -3.43 5.04 -13.59
CA CYS A 265 -2.78 5.70 -14.73
C CYS A 265 -3.67 5.72 -15.99
N PHE A 266 -4.32 4.59 -16.30
CA PHE A 266 -5.24 4.51 -17.44
C PHE A 266 -6.45 5.45 -17.26
N ILE A 267 -7.04 5.46 -16.06
CA ILE A 267 -8.20 6.30 -15.73
C ILE A 267 -7.83 7.79 -15.77
N ALA A 268 -6.63 8.16 -15.31
CA ALA A 268 -6.13 9.53 -15.40
C ALA A 268 -6.04 10.01 -16.86
N GLN A 269 -5.51 9.17 -17.75
CA GLN A 269 -5.42 9.49 -19.19
C GLN A 269 -6.80 9.60 -19.84
N LEU A 270 -7.77 8.76 -19.44
CA LEU A 270 -9.15 8.89 -19.93
C LEU A 270 -9.73 10.29 -19.66
N HIS A 271 -9.48 10.80 -18.45
CA HIS A 271 -9.92 12.14 -18.05
C HIS A 271 -9.11 13.24 -18.73
N SER A 272 -7.78 13.09 -18.87
CA SER A 272 -6.92 14.05 -19.61
C SER A 272 -7.41 14.26 -21.05
N ASN A 273 -7.81 13.17 -21.71
CA ASN A 273 -8.31 13.17 -23.08
C ASN A 273 -9.77 13.68 -23.20
N ARG A 274 -10.39 14.11 -22.08
CA ARG A 274 -11.80 14.57 -22.01
C ARG A 274 -12.77 13.58 -22.65
N ILE A 275 -12.54 12.30 -22.43
CA ILE A 275 -13.35 11.26 -23.05
C ILE A 275 -14.64 11.13 -22.25
N GLY A 276 -15.78 11.36 -22.90
CA GLY A 276 -17.13 11.35 -22.30
C GLY A 276 -17.64 9.96 -21.91
N ILE A 277 -16.78 9.06 -21.44
CA ILE A 277 -17.16 7.72 -20.98
C ILE A 277 -17.83 7.83 -19.61
N SER A 278 -18.97 7.16 -19.44
CA SER A 278 -19.65 7.07 -18.14
C SER A 278 -18.96 6.07 -17.20
N SER A 279 -19.15 6.24 -15.89
CA SER A 279 -18.61 5.32 -14.87
C SER A 279 -19.15 3.90 -15.04
N LYS A 280 -20.37 3.76 -15.57
CA LYS A 280 -20.95 2.47 -15.97
C LYS A 280 -20.16 1.78 -17.07
N ILE A 281 -19.74 2.52 -18.11
CA ILE A 281 -18.93 1.95 -19.20
C ILE A 281 -17.55 1.54 -18.66
N LEU A 282 -16.92 2.38 -17.83
CA LEU A 282 -15.64 2.04 -17.21
C LEU A 282 -15.75 0.78 -16.32
N GLY A 283 -16.80 0.65 -15.50
CA GLY A 283 -17.01 -0.52 -14.65
C GLY A 283 -17.23 -1.82 -15.45
N ARG A 284 -17.96 -1.74 -16.56
CA ARG A 284 -18.10 -2.87 -17.51
C ARG A 284 -16.77 -3.23 -18.16
N TYR A 285 -15.97 -2.23 -18.52
CA TYR A 285 -14.64 -2.46 -19.08
C TYR A 285 -13.69 -3.12 -18.07
N ILE A 286 -13.68 -2.66 -16.81
CA ILE A 286 -12.90 -3.28 -15.72
C ILE A 286 -13.30 -4.76 -15.58
N SER A 287 -14.61 -5.04 -15.57
CA SER A 287 -15.13 -6.40 -15.47
C SER A 287 -14.70 -7.26 -16.66
N PHE A 288 -14.84 -6.75 -17.89
CA PHE A 288 -14.36 -7.39 -19.11
C PHE A 288 -12.87 -7.72 -19.03
N PHE A 289 -12.02 -6.74 -18.71
CA PHE A 289 -10.57 -6.93 -18.69
C PHE A 289 -10.15 -7.91 -17.59
N GLU A 290 -10.63 -7.72 -16.35
CA GLU A 290 -10.22 -8.51 -15.20
C GLU A 290 -10.74 -9.95 -15.28
N TYR A 291 -11.96 -10.17 -15.81
CA TYR A 291 -12.48 -11.50 -16.09
C TYR A 291 -11.55 -12.26 -17.04
N ASN A 292 -11.22 -11.64 -18.17
CA ASN A 292 -10.36 -12.23 -19.19
C ASN A 292 -8.94 -12.49 -18.67
N ARG A 293 -8.36 -11.53 -17.94
CA ARG A 293 -7.02 -11.63 -17.35
C ARG A 293 -6.90 -12.77 -16.33
N VAL A 294 -7.91 -12.94 -15.47
CA VAL A 294 -7.91 -13.96 -14.41
C VAL A 294 -8.20 -15.35 -14.99
N SER A 295 -9.11 -15.43 -15.97
CA SER A 295 -9.54 -16.70 -16.57
C SER A 295 -8.42 -17.43 -17.32
N LEU A 296 -7.35 -16.75 -17.73
CA LEU A 296 -6.16 -17.40 -18.31
C LEU A 296 -5.54 -18.49 -17.43
N LYS A 297 -5.66 -18.38 -16.09
CA LYS A 297 -5.07 -19.35 -15.16
C LYS A 297 -5.93 -20.60 -14.97
N THR A 298 -7.20 -20.55 -15.34
CA THR A 298 -8.15 -21.65 -15.14
C THR A 298 -8.27 -22.41 -16.45
N ILE A 299 -7.45 -23.46 -16.60
CA ILE A 299 -7.48 -24.41 -17.72
C ILE A 299 -8.80 -25.19 -17.65
N ASN A 300 -9.90 -24.59 -18.12
CA ASN A 300 -11.07 -25.33 -18.55
C ASN A 300 -11.75 -24.53 -19.67
N MET A 301 -11.35 -24.86 -20.89
CA MET A 301 -11.81 -24.22 -22.14
C MET A 301 -13.31 -24.32 -22.40
N GLN A 302 -14.08 -25.06 -21.60
CA GLN A 302 -15.47 -25.40 -21.91
C GLN A 302 -16.53 -24.37 -21.48
N ASN A 303 -16.17 -23.34 -20.71
CA ASN A 303 -17.10 -22.26 -20.32
C ASN A 303 -16.65 -20.86 -20.79
N LYS A 304 -15.96 -20.76 -21.94
CA LYS A 304 -15.56 -19.46 -22.54
C LYS A 304 -16.73 -18.66 -23.17
N LEU A 305 -17.99 -19.05 -22.94
CA LEU A 305 -19.17 -18.43 -23.56
C LEU A 305 -19.85 -17.41 -22.64
N ASN A 306 -20.06 -16.22 -23.21
CA ASN A 306 -21.08 -15.21 -22.89
C ASN A 306 -20.89 -14.25 -21.70
N MET A 307 -19.70 -13.66 -21.55
CA MET A 307 -19.61 -12.32 -20.99
C MET A 307 -18.99 -11.42 -22.07
N TYR A 308 -19.80 -10.52 -22.66
CA TYR A 308 -19.41 -9.49 -23.64
C TYR A 308 -19.20 -9.89 -25.12
N ASN A 309 -19.71 -11.03 -25.60
CA ASN A 309 -19.65 -11.44 -27.03
C ASN A 309 -18.25 -11.31 -27.68
N TYR A 310 -17.21 -11.60 -26.90
CA TYR A 310 -15.82 -11.42 -27.32
C TYR A 310 -15.12 -12.76 -27.49
N GLU A 311 -14.60 -12.99 -28.70
CA GLU A 311 -13.76 -14.15 -29.00
C GLU A 311 -12.29 -13.81 -28.75
N MET A 312 -11.69 -14.47 -27.76
CA MET A 312 -10.28 -14.32 -27.40
C MET A 312 -9.39 -14.96 -28.47
N SER A 313 -8.52 -14.18 -29.12
CA SER A 313 -7.50 -14.69 -30.04
C SER A 313 -6.25 -15.17 -29.30
N SER A 314 -5.38 -15.95 -29.97
CA SER A 314 -4.08 -16.35 -29.41
C SER A 314 -3.21 -15.15 -29.04
N PHE A 315 -3.28 -14.08 -29.84
CA PHE A 315 -2.57 -12.84 -29.62
C PHE A 315 -3.06 -12.12 -28.35
N ASP A 316 -4.37 -12.10 -28.13
CA ASP A 316 -4.98 -11.51 -26.92
C ASP A 316 -4.54 -12.26 -25.65
N GLU A 317 -4.49 -13.60 -25.71
CA GLU A 317 -3.98 -14.41 -24.60
C GLU A 317 -2.53 -14.09 -24.27
N GLU A 318 -1.69 -13.88 -25.28
CA GLU A 318 -0.28 -13.54 -25.11
C GLU A 318 -0.10 -12.16 -24.45
N LEU A 319 -0.85 -11.15 -24.88
CA LEU A 319 -0.83 -9.81 -24.27
C LEU A 319 -1.26 -9.83 -22.80
N LEU A 320 -2.30 -10.59 -22.46
CA LEU A 320 -2.74 -10.74 -21.08
C LEU A 320 -1.72 -11.52 -20.22
N ARG A 321 -0.98 -12.48 -20.80
CA ARG A 321 0.16 -13.12 -20.13
C ARG A 321 1.27 -12.11 -19.85
N ILE A 322 1.64 -11.28 -20.84
CA ILE A 322 2.63 -10.21 -20.63
C ILE A 322 2.16 -9.26 -19.53
N PHE A 323 0.89 -8.82 -19.53
CA PHE A 323 0.36 -7.97 -18.47
C PHE A 323 0.52 -8.60 -17.08
N ASN A 324 0.16 -9.88 -16.93
CA ASN A 324 0.27 -10.61 -15.67
C ASN A 324 1.74 -10.78 -15.21
N ASP A 325 2.64 -11.08 -16.14
CA ASP A 325 4.08 -11.21 -15.86
C ASP A 325 4.67 -9.87 -15.42
N ARG A 326 4.35 -8.78 -16.14
CA ARG A 326 4.78 -7.42 -15.79
C ARG A 326 4.12 -6.90 -14.52
N ALA A 327 2.96 -7.43 -14.12
CA ALA A 327 2.30 -7.10 -12.86
C ALA A 327 2.85 -7.88 -11.65
N SER A 328 3.73 -8.86 -11.87
CA SER A 328 4.33 -9.70 -10.81
C SER A 328 5.85 -9.61 -10.74
N SER A 329 6.52 -9.37 -11.86
CA SER A 329 7.98 -9.26 -11.97
C SER A 329 8.39 -7.89 -12.48
N ARG A 330 9.45 -7.32 -11.88
CA ARG A 330 10.01 -6.01 -12.25
C ARG A 330 8.95 -4.93 -12.42
N VAL A 331 7.98 -4.90 -11.49
CA VAL A 331 6.70 -4.21 -11.64
C VAL A 331 6.83 -2.69 -11.84
N ALA A 332 7.90 -2.10 -11.30
CA ALA A 332 8.20 -0.67 -11.34
C ALA A 332 9.20 -0.28 -12.44
N ASP A 333 9.67 -1.23 -13.26
CA ASP A 333 10.44 -0.88 -14.45
C ASP A 333 9.53 -0.17 -15.46
N THR A 334 10.07 0.85 -16.12
CA THR A 334 9.33 1.70 -17.08
C THR A 334 8.69 0.87 -18.18
N THR A 335 9.43 -0.10 -18.73
CA THR A 335 8.92 -1.04 -19.73
C THR A 335 7.76 -1.89 -19.21
N SER A 336 7.78 -2.30 -17.94
CA SER A 336 6.68 -3.04 -17.31
C SER A 336 5.44 -2.16 -17.14
N VAL A 337 5.61 -0.90 -16.74
CA VAL A 337 4.51 0.07 -16.61
C VAL A 337 3.87 0.34 -17.96
N ILE A 338 4.68 0.66 -18.97
CA ILE A 338 4.22 0.98 -20.32
C ILE A 338 3.57 -0.24 -20.99
N ALA A 339 4.15 -1.43 -20.85
CA ALA A 339 3.54 -2.66 -21.37
C ALA A 339 2.14 -2.89 -20.79
N ARG A 340 1.95 -2.68 -19.48
CA ARG A 340 0.63 -2.82 -18.86
C ARG A 340 -0.36 -1.75 -19.35
N ASP A 341 0.11 -0.52 -19.55
CA ASP A 341 -0.69 0.59 -20.08
C ASP A 341 -1.14 0.32 -21.53
N ILE A 342 -0.23 -0.10 -22.40
CA ILE A 342 -0.53 -0.51 -23.78
C ILE A 342 -1.60 -1.60 -23.80
N VAL A 343 -1.44 -2.65 -22.98
CA VAL A 343 -2.39 -3.76 -22.93
C VAL A 343 -3.77 -3.30 -22.47
N LEU A 344 -3.86 -2.40 -21.48
CA LEU A 344 -5.15 -1.82 -21.08
C LEU A 344 -5.79 -1.08 -22.27
N TRP A 345 -5.08 -0.15 -22.90
CA TRP A 345 -5.61 0.58 -24.05
C TRP A 345 -6.02 -0.32 -25.23
N TYR A 346 -5.25 -1.38 -25.50
CA TYR A 346 -5.58 -2.38 -26.51
C TYR A 346 -6.92 -3.07 -26.22
N PHE A 347 -7.09 -3.60 -25.01
CA PHE A 347 -8.34 -4.25 -24.62
C PHE A 347 -9.49 -3.27 -24.49
N PHE A 348 -9.21 -2.00 -24.19
CA PHE A 348 -10.24 -0.97 -24.17
C PHE A 348 -10.82 -0.73 -25.57
N ASN A 349 -9.97 -0.60 -26.58
CA ASN A 349 -10.39 -0.51 -27.99
C ASN A 349 -11.23 -1.74 -28.41
N LYS A 350 -10.79 -2.95 -28.05
CA LYS A 350 -11.55 -4.19 -28.31
C LYS A 350 -12.92 -4.18 -27.63
N PHE A 351 -12.97 -3.78 -26.37
CA PHE A 351 -14.21 -3.69 -25.60
C PHE A 351 -15.20 -2.72 -26.25
N LEU A 352 -14.75 -1.52 -26.64
CA LEU A 352 -15.61 -0.54 -27.31
C LEU A 352 -16.18 -1.09 -28.62
N LYS A 353 -15.35 -1.75 -29.43
CA LYS A 353 -15.77 -2.39 -30.69
C LYS A 353 -16.77 -3.52 -30.45
N ALA A 354 -16.53 -4.39 -29.46
CA ALA A 354 -17.42 -5.50 -29.11
C ALA A 354 -18.79 -5.01 -28.60
N GLU A 355 -18.80 -3.92 -27.84
CA GLU A 355 -20.01 -3.32 -27.28
C GLU A 355 -20.67 -2.28 -28.20
N SER A 356 -20.12 -2.04 -29.39
CA SER A 356 -20.59 -1.00 -30.32
C SER A 356 -20.71 0.38 -29.67
N ILE A 357 -19.80 0.70 -28.74
CA ILE A 357 -19.76 2.00 -28.05
C ILE A 357 -19.02 3.00 -28.92
N LEU A 358 -19.72 4.06 -29.31
CA LEU A 358 -19.12 5.20 -30.01
C LEU A 358 -18.59 6.20 -28.99
N ILE A 359 -17.42 6.75 -29.27
CA ILE A 359 -16.80 7.81 -28.49
C ILE A 359 -16.66 9.03 -29.39
N ASP A 360 -17.14 10.18 -28.92
CA ASP A 360 -17.20 11.42 -29.72
C ASP A 360 -15.83 12.08 -29.93
N ASN A 361 -14.84 11.74 -29.12
CA ASN A 361 -13.49 12.31 -29.15
C ASN A 361 -12.45 11.27 -29.60
N HIS A 362 -11.48 11.73 -30.40
CA HIS A 362 -10.30 10.95 -30.74
C HIS A 362 -9.50 10.59 -29.48
N ILE A 363 -9.00 9.35 -29.44
CA ILE A 363 -8.19 8.83 -28.35
C ILE A 363 -6.82 8.49 -28.93
N GLU A 364 -5.83 9.32 -28.64
CA GLU A 364 -4.47 9.19 -29.19
C GLU A 364 -3.90 7.77 -29.01
N GLN A 365 -4.10 7.16 -27.85
CA GLN A 365 -3.66 5.79 -27.55
C GLN A 365 -4.32 4.74 -28.45
N ILE A 366 -5.62 4.88 -28.72
CA ILE A 366 -6.33 3.99 -29.64
C ILE A 366 -5.89 4.24 -31.08
N ASP A 367 -5.72 5.50 -31.47
CA ASP A 367 -5.26 5.88 -32.81
C ASP A 367 -3.86 5.30 -33.09
N LYS A 368 -2.95 5.34 -32.10
CA LYS A 368 -1.61 4.70 -32.17
C LYS A 368 -1.70 3.19 -32.33
N ILE A 369 -2.59 2.55 -31.58
CA ILE A 369 -2.84 1.10 -31.67
C ILE A 369 -3.37 0.76 -33.06
N ASP A 370 -4.43 1.42 -33.53
CA ASP A 370 -5.05 1.15 -34.82
C ASP A 370 -4.08 1.44 -35.98
N TRP A 371 -3.30 2.53 -35.91
CA TRP A 371 -2.25 2.84 -36.88
C TRP A 371 -1.18 1.75 -36.95
N PHE A 372 -0.75 1.23 -35.79
CA PHE A 372 0.24 0.16 -35.74
C PHE A 372 -0.27 -1.10 -36.45
N PHE A 373 -1.52 -1.49 -36.21
CA PHE A 373 -2.14 -2.65 -36.87
C PHE A 373 -2.41 -2.44 -38.37
N GLN A 374 -2.52 -1.19 -38.84
CA GLN A 374 -2.70 -0.88 -40.27
C GLN A 374 -1.37 -0.84 -41.05
N THR A 375 -0.27 -0.47 -40.41
CA THR A 375 1.02 -0.21 -41.08
C THR A 375 2.04 -1.33 -40.94
N SER A 376 1.89 -2.20 -39.94
CA SER A 376 2.83 -3.29 -39.67
C SER A 376 2.40 -4.59 -40.36
N LEU A 377 3.32 -5.28 -41.02
CA LEU A 377 3.17 -6.73 -41.24
C LEU A 377 3.06 -7.35 -39.84
N PHE A 378 1.94 -8.00 -39.53
CA PHE A 378 1.68 -8.62 -38.23
C PHE A 378 2.95 -9.24 -37.64
N PRO A 379 3.51 -8.70 -36.54
CA PRO A 379 4.39 -9.53 -35.76
C PRO A 379 3.49 -10.62 -35.16
N ASP A 380 3.75 -11.88 -35.52
CA ASP A 380 3.16 -13.05 -34.85
C ASP A 380 3.59 -13.16 -33.37
N ASP A 381 4.28 -12.14 -32.83
CA ASP A 381 4.88 -12.06 -31.51
C ASP A 381 4.40 -10.80 -30.78
N SER A 382 3.66 -10.98 -29.69
CA SER A 382 3.11 -9.88 -28.90
C SER A 382 4.18 -9.05 -28.16
N SER A 383 5.37 -9.62 -27.92
CA SER A 383 6.51 -8.89 -27.35
C SER A 383 7.09 -7.91 -28.35
N MET A 384 7.09 -8.26 -29.65
CA MET A 384 7.48 -7.35 -30.72
C MET A 384 6.49 -6.20 -30.87
N LEU A 385 5.16 -6.44 -30.76
CA LEU A 385 4.16 -5.35 -30.71
C LEU A 385 4.52 -4.33 -29.62
N ILE A 386 4.75 -4.80 -28.39
CA ILE A 386 5.01 -3.92 -27.25
C ILE A 386 6.31 -3.14 -27.47
N SER A 387 7.39 -3.79 -27.90
CA SER A 387 8.65 -3.10 -28.21
C SER A 387 8.45 -2.06 -29.30
N SER A 388 7.78 -2.43 -30.39
CA SER A 388 7.55 -1.51 -31.51
C SER A 388 6.64 -0.36 -31.13
N LEU A 389 5.60 -0.54 -30.32
CA LEU A 389 4.76 0.58 -29.84
C LEU A 389 5.54 1.50 -28.89
N ILE A 390 6.43 0.95 -28.05
CA ILE A 390 7.33 1.76 -27.21
C ILE A 390 8.25 2.62 -28.10
N ASP A 391 8.87 2.01 -29.12
CA ASP A 391 9.91 2.65 -29.92
C ASP A 391 9.36 3.58 -31.02
N SER A 392 8.24 3.22 -31.66
CA SER A 392 7.73 3.89 -32.88
C SER A 392 6.59 4.88 -32.63
N ALA A 393 5.85 4.76 -31.52
CA ALA A 393 4.65 5.56 -31.27
C ALA A 393 4.82 6.60 -30.14
N SER A 394 6.04 6.78 -29.63
CA SER A 394 6.34 7.66 -28.49
C SER A 394 5.36 7.44 -27.32
N TRP A 395 5.08 6.16 -27.01
CA TRP A 395 4.11 5.81 -25.98
C TRP A 395 4.58 6.25 -24.60
N GLY A 396 3.67 6.81 -23.79
CA GLY A 396 3.99 7.22 -22.42
C GLY A 396 4.74 8.54 -22.29
N VAL A 397 4.97 9.28 -23.38
CA VAL A 397 5.56 10.64 -23.31
C VAL A 397 4.67 11.60 -22.52
N HIS A 398 3.35 11.46 -22.64
CA HIS A 398 2.37 12.24 -21.90
C HIS A 398 1.44 11.31 -21.13
N ILE A 399 1.16 11.66 -19.87
CA ILE A 399 0.13 11.03 -19.04
C ILE A 399 -0.86 12.05 -18.52
#